data_AF-A0A172TVY0-F1
#
_entry.id   AF-A0A172TVY0-F1
#
_cell.length_a   1.000
_cell.length_b   1.000
_cell.length_c   1.000
_cell.angle_alpha   90.00
_cell.angle_beta   90.00
_cell.angle_gamma   90.00
#
_symmetry.space_group_name_H-M   'P 1'
#
loop_
_entity.id
_entity.type
_entity.pdbx_description
1 polymer ?
#
loop_
_entity_poly.entity_id
_entity_poly.type
_entity_poly.pdbx_seq_one_letter_code
_entity_poly.pdbx_strand_id
1 'polypeptide(L)'
;MKMCMLFVIVLLSFLSKSVAQSRNLAALVGRWETIESKYDGGGFEVMDTTHIILFYGKERKPLLSFNADFTKSPAWFDFTVKDTTGTVKLQSLLQVINDDLIQWQLFDGTRSDYFTASNGEIMYLRRKQ
;
A
#
# COMPACT_ATOMS: atom_id res chain seq x y z
N MET A 1 -21.63 5.37 -38.02
CA MET A 1 -20.52 4.40 -37.81
C MET A 1 -19.27 5.02 -37.19
N LYS A 2 -18.84 6.25 -37.54
CA LYS A 2 -17.67 6.90 -36.90
C LYS A 2 -17.85 7.25 -35.41
N MET A 3 -19.08 7.51 -34.96
CA MET A 3 -19.39 7.92 -33.58
C MET A 3 -19.31 6.75 -32.58
N CYS A 4 -19.62 5.52 -32.99
CA CYS A 4 -19.47 4.33 -32.14
C CYS A 4 -17.99 3.95 -31.90
N MET A 5 -17.10 4.23 -32.87
CA MET A 5 -15.69 3.87 -32.78
C MET A 5 -14.93 4.69 -31.73
N LEU A 6 -15.28 5.98 -31.57
CA LEU A 6 -14.71 6.85 -30.54
C LEU A 6 -15.11 6.40 -29.12
N PHE A 7 -16.35 5.92 -28.95
CA PHE A 7 -16.85 5.46 -27.65
C PHE A 7 -16.14 4.17 -27.18
N VAL A 8 -15.82 3.27 -28.11
CA VAL A 8 -15.07 2.03 -27.82
C VAL A 8 -13.62 2.33 -27.41
N ILE A 9 -12.97 3.30 -28.05
CA ILE A 9 -11.59 3.70 -27.70
C ILE A 9 -11.52 4.31 -26.29
N VAL A 10 -12.50 5.14 -25.93
CA VAL A 10 -12.60 5.72 -24.58
C VAL A 10 -12.82 4.61 -23.54
N LEU A 11 -13.71 3.64 -23.78
CA LEU A 11 -13.96 2.54 -22.86
C LEU A 11 -12.72 1.65 -22.62
N LEU A 12 -11.93 1.39 -23.65
CA LEU A 12 -10.69 0.59 -23.57
C LEU A 12 -9.61 1.25 -22.71
N SER A 13 -9.56 2.59 -22.66
CA SER A 13 -8.57 3.32 -21.86
C SER A 13 -8.81 3.31 -20.35
N PHE A 14 -10.02 2.95 -19.89
CA PHE A 14 -10.32 2.81 -18.46
C PHE A 14 -9.93 1.44 -17.89
N LEU A 15 -9.94 0.38 -18.72
CA LEU A 15 -9.65 -0.99 -18.28
C LEU A 15 -8.16 -1.25 -17.98
N SER A 16 -7.26 -0.50 -18.61
CA SER A 16 -5.81 -0.70 -18.44
C SER A 16 -5.29 -0.23 -17.08
N LYS A 17 -5.98 0.70 -16.41
CA LYS A 17 -5.55 1.24 -15.11
C LYS A 17 -5.69 0.23 -13.96
N SER A 18 -6.79 -0.53 -13.93
CA SER A 18 -7.02 -1.53 -12.87
C SER A 18 -6.06 -2.72 -12.96
N VAL A 19 -5.71 -3.14 -14.17
CA VAL A 19 -4.76 -4.25 -14.40
C VAL A 19 -3.35 -3.87 -13.92
N ALA A 20 -2.88 -2.66 -14.21
CA ALA A 20 -1.57 -2.19 -13.75
C ALA A 20 -1.47 -2.15 -12.22
N GLN A 21 -2.53 -1.71 -11.54
CA GLN A 21 -2.61 -1.66 -10.08
C GLN A 21 -2.53 -3.07 -9.46
N SER A 22 -3.25 -4.05 -10.02
CA SER A 22 -3.20 -5.45 -9.56
C SER A 22 -1.81 -6.07 -9.72
N ARG A 23 -1.09 -5.73 -10.80
CA ARG A 23 0.24 -6.30 -11.09
C ARG A 23 1.31 -5.78 -10.13
N ASN A 24 1.26 -4.49 -9.79
CA ASN A 24 2.18 -3.89 -8.82
C ASN A 24 1.94 -4.43 -7.41
N LEU A 25 0.68 -4.60 -7.02
CA LEU A 25 0.35 -5.22 -5.73
C LEU A 25 0.73 -6.71 -5.70
N ALA A 26 0.57 -7.44 -6.81
CA ALA A 26 1.01 -8.83 -6.93
C ALA A 26 2.53 -8.98 -6.74
N ALA A 27 3.33 -7.99 -7.16
CA ALA A 27 4.78 -7.99 -6.90
C ALA A 27 5.13 -7.82 -5.41
N LEU A 28 4.20 -7.30 -4.62
CA LEU A 28 4.34 -7.15 -3.16
C LEU A 28 3.91 -8.39 -2.38
N VAL A 29 3.37 -9.44 -3.03
CA VAL A 29 2.98 -10.69 -2.35
C VAL A 29 4.13 -11.24 -1.52
N GLY A 30 3.87 -11.54 -0.26
CA GLY A 30 4.85 -11.96 0.74
C GLY A 30 4.83 -11.11 2.01
N ARG A 31 5.75 -11.41 2.92
CA ARG A 31 5.87 -10.76 4.22
C ARG A 31 6.95 -9.69 4.21
N TRP A 32 6.61 -8.50 4.66
CA TRP A 32 7.49 -7.33 4.76
C TRP A 32 7.56 -6.88 6.21
N GLU A 33 8.76 -6.87 6.77
CA GLU A 33 8.99 -6.59 8.18
C GLU A 33 10.01 -5.48 8.34
N THR A 34 9.77 -4.57 9.28
CA THR A 34 10.68 -3.49 9.59
C THR A 34 12.07 -4.00 9.97
N ILE A 35 13.09 -3.30 9.48
CA ILE A 35 14.49 -3.54 9.89
C ILE A 35 14.88 -2.73 11.13
N GLU A 36 13.98 -1.87 11.62
CA GLU A 36 14.24 -0.95 12.72
C GLU A 36 13.87 -1.60 14.05
N SER A 37 14.83 -1.64 14.99
CA SER A 37 14.66 -2.29 16.29
C SER A 37 13.55 -1.69 17.16
N LYS A 38 13.25 -0.40 17.00
CA LYS A 38 12.14 0.26 17.70
C LYS A 38 10.76 -0.27 17.31
N TYR A 39 10.65 -0.92 16.15
CA TYR A 39 9.42 -1.51 15.62
C TYR A 39 9.49 -3.03 15.55
N ASP A 40 10.33 -3.68 16.36
CA ASP A 40 10.60 -5.11 16.25
C ASP A 40 9.32 -5.95 16.05
N GLY A 41 9.30 -6.72 14.96
CA GLY A 41 8.14 -7.50 14.54
C GLY A 41 6.97 -6.68 13.98
N GLY A 42 7.19 -5.46 13.49
CA GLY A 42 6.20 -4.60 12.83
C GLY A 42 6.28 -4.68 11.30
N GLY A 43 5.14 -4.68 10.61
CA GLY A 43 5.11 -4.71 9.15
C GLY A 43 3.77 -5.13 8.57
N PHE A 44 3.80 -5.64 7.33
CA PHE A 44 2.62 -6.16 6.65
C PHE A 44 2.92 -7.39 5.81
N GLU A 45 1.90 -8.23 5.63
CA GLU A 45 1.93 -9.42 4.81
C GLU A 45 0.85 -9.31 3.74
N VAL A 46 1.27 -9.34 2.48
CA VAL A 46 0.37 -9.35 1.33
C VAL A 46 0.15 -10.81 0.95
N MET A 47 -1.03 -11.33 1.27
CA MET A 47 -1.41 -12.71 0.96
C MET A 47 -1.77 -12.83 -0.53
N ASP A 48 -2.51 -11.83 -1.04
CA ASP A 48 -2.89 -11.67 -2.43
C ASP A 48 -3.28 -10.21 -2.71
N THR A 49 -3.85 -9.92 -3.89
CA THR A 49 -4.24 -8.56 -4.30
C THR A 49 -5.46 -7.99 -3.58
N THR A 50 -6.06 -8.72 -2.64
CA THR A 50 -7.26 -8.35 -1.88
C THR A 50 -7.12 -8.55 -0.36
N HIS A 51 -6.16 -9.35 0.08
CA HIS A 51 -5.93 -9.66 1.48
C HIS A 51 -4.54 -9.22 1.92
N ILE A 52 -4.50 -8.22 2.81
CA ILE A 52 -3.28 -7.72 3.45
C ILE A 52 -3.49 -7.75 4.96
N ILE A 53 -2.46 -8.17 5.69
CA ILE A 53 -2.46 -8.28 7.14
C ILE A 53 -1.35 -7.38 7.68
N LEU A 54 -1.68 -6.42 8.54
CA LEU A 54 -0.68 -5.74 9.36
C LEU A 54 -0.30 -6.63 10.52
N PHE A 55 0.96 -6.57 10.93
CA PHE A 55 1.41 -7.22 12.14
C PHE A 55 2.30 -6.28 12.95
N TYR A 56 2.18 -6.37 14.27
CA TYR A 56 2.99 -5.63 15.22
C TYR A 56 3.19 -6.48 16.47
N GLY A 57 4.41 -6.97 16.67
CA GLY A 57 4.71 -7.95 17.70
C GLY A 57 3.90 -9.24 17.51
N LYS A 58 2.98 -9.53 18.43
CA LYS A 58 2.10 -10.71 18.37
C LYS A 58 0.72 -10.42 17.77
N GLU A 59 0.40 -9.15 17.53
CA GLU A 59 -0.89 -8.78 16.95
C GLU A 59 -0.87 -8.91 15.43
N ARG A 60 -1.95 -9.44 14.87
CA ARG A 60 -2.20 -9.52 13.43
C ARG A 60 -3.56 -8.91 13.14
N LYS A 61 -3.60 -7.89 12.29
CA LYS A 61 -4.81 -7.12 11.96
C LYS A 61 -5.03 -7.13 10.45
N PRO A 62 -6.01 -7.90 9.93
CA PRO A 62 -6.37 -7.81 8.51
C PRO A 62 -6.90 -6.41 8.19
N LEU A 63 -6.54 -5.91 7.01
CA LEU A 63 -7.13 -4.67 6.50
C LEU A 63 -8.62 -4.91 6.20
N LEU A 64 -9.48 -4.02 6.67
CA LEU A 64 -10.90 -4.02 6.29
C LEU A 64 -11.09 -3.57 4.84
N SER A 65 -10.26 -2.62 4.41
CA SER A 65 -10.19 -2.13 3.04
C SER A 65 -8.87 -1.40 2.81
N PHE A 66 -8.41 -1.33 1.57
CA PHE A 66 -7.28 -0.49 1.18
C PHE A 66 -7.44 0.06 -0.24
N ASN A 67 -6.68 1.10 -0.55
CA ASN A 67 -6.54 1.69 -1.88
C ASN A 67 -5.04 1.97 -2.12
N ALA A 68 -4.51 1.45 -3.22
CA ALA A 68 -3.10 1.60 -3.58
C ALA A 68 -2.94 2.30 -4.94
N ASP A 69 -2.52 3.56 -5.00
CA ASP A 69 -2.24 4.25 -6.27
C ASP A 69 -0.74 4.19 -6.61
N PHE A 70 -0.38 3.17 -7.40
CA PHE A 70 0.97 2.99 -7.93
C PHE A 70 1.27 3.84 -9.18
N THR A 71 0.35 4.71 -9.61
CA THR A 71 0.67 5.72 -10.64
C THR A 71 1.44 6.91 -10.06
N LYS A 72 1.50 7.00 -8.73
CA LYS A 72 2.30 7.95 -7.95
C LYS A 72 3.65 7.34 -7.57
N SER A 73 4.64 8.21 -7.34
CA SER A 73 5.96 7.82 -6.84
C SER A 73 6.41 8.85 -5.81
N PRO A 74 6.39 8.55 -4.49
CA PRO A 74 5.96 7.28 -3.88
C PRO A 74 4.48 6.93 -4.10
N ALA A 75 4.15 5.63 -4.09
CA ALA A 75 2.78 5.16 -4.25
C ALA A 75 1.94 5.54 -3.04
N TRP A 76 0.68 5.89 -3.27
CA TRP A 76 -0.27 6.10 -2.18
C TRP A 76 -0.81 4.75 -1.74
N PHE A 77 -0.75 4.44 -0.45
CA PHE A 77 -1.26 3.18 0.09
C PHE A 77 -2.11 3.46 1.33
N ASP A 78 -3.39 3.69 1.12
CA ASP A 78 -4.32 4.06 2.19
C ASP A 78 -5.12 2.85 2.61
N PHE A 79 -5.35 2.68 3.90
CA PHE A 79 -6.04 1.52 4.40
C PHE A 79 -6.85 1.78 5.65
N THR A 80 -7.68 0.81 5.99
CA THR A 80 -8.58 0.87 7.13
C THR A 80 -8.45 -0.41 7.93
N VAL A 81 -8.27 -0.28 9.24
CA VAL A 81 -8.13 -1.40 10.18
C VAL A 81 -9.10 -1.24 11.33
N LYS A 82 -9.51 -2.37 11.90
CA LYS A 82 -10.22 -2.39 13.18
C LYS A 82 -9.20 -2.36 14.31
N ASP A 83 -9.40 -1.44 15.24
CA ASP A 83 -8.69 -1.40 16.51
C ASP A 83 -9.68 -1.56 17.68
N THR A 84 -9.15 -1.64 18.89
CA THR A 84 -9.93 -1.81 20.14
C THR A 84 -11.00 -0.72 20.34
N THR A 85 -10.73 0.49 19.88
CA THR A 85 -11.59 1.68 20.06
C THR A 85 -12.52 1.94 18.86
N GLY A 86 -12.35 1.23 17.74
CA GLY A 86 -13.16 1.47 16.54
C GLY A 86 -12.44 1.14 15.24
N THR A 87 -12.79 1.85 14.18
CA THR A 87 -12.17 1.70 12.87
C THR A 87 -11.26 2.90 12.60
N VAL A 88 -10.01 2.64 12.26
CA VAL A 88 -9.01 3.67 11.97
C VAL A 88 -8.68 3.65 10.49
N LYS A 89 -8.77 4.82 9.85
CA LYS A 89 -8.30 5.02 8.48
C LYS A 89 -6.92 5.66 8.52
N LEU A 90 -5.95 4.99 7.91
CA LEU A 90 -4.57 5.42 7.83
C LEU A 90 -4.23 5.77 6.39
N GLN A 91 -3.57 6.91 6.22
CA GLN A 91 -2.98 7.27 4.94
C GLN A 91 -1.49 6.96 4.97
N SER A 92 -0.95 6.42 3.87
CA SER A 92 0.47 6.06 3.82
C SER A 92 1.10 6.22 2.45
N LEU A 93 2.42 6.38 2.44
CA LEU A 93 3.25 6.35 1.24
C LEU A 93 4.08 5.08 1.22
N LEU A 94 4.17 4.43 0.07
CA LEU A 94 4.94 3.21 -0.14
C LEU A 94 5.83 3.35 -1.37
N GLN A 95 7.12 3.07 -1.22
CA GLN A 95 8.07 3.02 -2.33
C GLN A 95 8.85 1.72 -2.28
N VAL A 96 8.76 0.94 -3.36
CA VAL A 96 9.64 -0.20 -3.58
C VAL A 96 11.00 0.36 -4.01
N ILE A 97 12.02 0.15 -3.17
CA ILE A 97 13.40 0.54 -3.48
C ILE A 97 14.05 -0.54 -4.34
N ASN A 98 13.84 -1.81 -3.97
CA ASN A 98 14.25 -2.99 -4.73
C ASN A 98 13.40 -4.21 -4.30
N ASP A 99 13.73 -5.40 -4.83
CA ASP A 99 12.97 -6.63 -4.61
C ASP A 99 12.84 -7.07 -3.14
N ASP A 100 13.74 -6.59 -2.27
CA ASP A 100 13.85 -6.94 -0.84
C ASP A 100 13.75 -5.72 0.08
N LEU A 101 13.47 -4.52 -0.44
CA LEU A 101 13.42 -3.31 0.39
C LEU A 101 12.30 -2.37 -0.03
N ILE A 102 11.47 -2.02 0.94
CA ILE A 102 10.42 -1.00 0.84
C ILE A 102 10.70 0.11 1.83
N GLN A 103 10.46 1.35 1.39
CA GLN A 103 10.27 2.49 2.27
C GLN A 103 8.78 2.74 2.44
N TRP A 104 8.33 2.86 3.68
CA TRP A 104 6.92 3.03 4.02
C TRP A 104 6.76 4.14 5.05
N GLN A 105 5.78 5.01 4.86
CA GLN A 105 5.47 6.06 5.83
C GLN A 105 4.00 6.11 6.17
N LEU A 106 3.69 5.98 7.46
CA LEU A 106 2.35 6.18 8.01
C LEU A 106 2.19 7.63 8.46
N PHE A 107 1.05 8.25 8.18
CA PHE A 107 0.76 9.65 8.53
C PHE A 107 -0.30 9.75 9.63
N ASP A 108 -0.05 10.64 10.60
CA ASP A 108 -1.02 11.02 11.63
C ASP A 108 -1.89 12.17 11.13
N GLY A 109 -2.66 11.90 10.06
CA GLY A 109 -3.52 12.86 9.39
C GLY A 109 -3.40 12.80 7.86
N THR A 110 -3.40 13.96 7.21
CA THR A 110 -3.31 14.05 5.76
C THR A 110 -1.91 13.72 5.28
N ARG A 111 -1.81 12.75 4.39
CA ARG A 111 -0.59 12.33 3.71
C ARG A 111 -0.04 13.41 2.80
N SER A 112 1.28 13.58 2.81
CA SER A 112 2.02 14.37 1.81
C SER A 112 2.09 13.61 0.45
N ASP A 113 2.52 14.30 -0.60
CA ASP A 113 2.84 13.66 -1.88
C ASP A 113 4.26 13.05 -1.91
N TYR A 114 5.05 13.31 -0.87
CA TYR A 114 6.45 12.86 -0.73
C TYR A 114 6.76 12.48 0.72
N PHE A 115 7.78 11.64 0.91
CA PHE A 115 8.27 11.28 2.23
C PHE A 115 8.75 12.51 3.00
N THR A 116 8.33 12.65 4.25
CA THR A 116 8.68 13.79 5.08
C THR A 116 8.90 13.38 6.53
N ALA A 117 9.86 14.01 7.22
CA ALA A 117 10.07 13.77 8.64
C ALA A 117 9.08 14.55 9.54
N SER A 118 8.29 15.47 8.98
CA SER A 118 7.46 16.40 9.75
C SER A 118 6.08 15.88 10.12
N ASN A 119 5.59 14.83 9.45
CA ASN A 119 4.22 14.34 9.65
C ASN A 119 4.18 12.82 9.50
N GLY A 120 4.27 12.12 10.62
CA GLY A 120 4.29 10.67 10.67
C GLY A 120 5.70 10.08 10.60
N GLU A 121 5.77 8.80 10.31
CA GLU A 121 6.97 8.02 10.54
C GLU A 121 7.38 7.18 9.34
N ILE A 122 8.62 7.37 8.92
CA ILE A 122 9.26 6.62 7.85
C ILE A 122 9.89 5.37 8.45
N MET A 123 9.57 4.22 7.85
CA MET A 123 10.10 2.91 8.17
C MET A 123 10.69 2.26 6.91
N TYR A 124 11.69 1.42 7.11
CA TYR A 124 12.21 0.53 6.05
C TYR A 124 11.84 -0.91 6.35
N LEU A 125 11.27 -1.59 5.36
CA LEU A 125 10.79 -2.97 5.48
C LEU A 125 11.56 -3.87 4.55
N ARG A 126 12.04 -4.99 5.08
CA ARG A 126 12.71 -6.05 4.33
C ARG A 126 11.77 -7.22 4.10
N ARG A 127 11.89 -7.88 2.96
CA ARG A 127 11.11 -9.09 2.69
C ARG A 127 11.63 -10.22 3.58
N LYS A 128 10.73 -10.87 4.32
CA LYS A 128 11.08 -12.11 5.03
C LYS A 128 11.02 -13.26 4.02
N GLN A 129 12.14 -13.98 3.92
CA GLN A 129 12.24 -15.25 3.20
C GLN A 129 11.45 -16.35 3.91
#